data_AF-A0A965N8H0-F1
#
_entry.id   AF-A0A965N8H0-F1
#
_cell.length_a   1.000
_cell.length_b   1.000
_cell.length_c   1.000
_cell.angle_alpha   90.00
_cell.angle_beta   90.00
_cell.angle_gamma   90.00
#
_symmetry.space_group_name_H-M   'P 1'
#
loop_
_entity.id
_entity.type
_entity.pdbx_description
1 polymer ?
#
loop_
_entity_poly.entity_id
_entity_poly.type
_entity_poly.pdbx_seq_one_letter_code
_entity_poly.pdbx_strand_id
1 'polypeptide(L)'
;MTSKSASVTPQPLAQATTHIRHLVLILGDQLDAFASVWEDFDPNQDAVWMAEVDEESTHVISSKQRTTVFLSAMRHFASALRAQGKRVFYTELDDSTNTGTLAQELERAIQALQPKRLVMTAPGEWRVLQSLRTAAARHQLPIDVRDDTHFFSTVRDFAAHAKQRKQLRLEFFYREMRAKTGILMDGARPVGGQWNFDADNRGAFGKNGPGPLPPPKRFTPDDITRQVMDLVNHRLAHHPGALTSFGWPVTREQALVALQDFIAHRLPNFGTYQDAMWEGEVWLYHSHLSCALNLKLLHPKEVVQAAEEAYHAGHAPLASVEGFVRQILGWREYVRGIYWTRMPDYAGLNAWQAQTPLPSFYWTGETDMACLRDAIRQTLSHGYAHHIQRLMVTGLYAQLLGVRPQEVHRWYLGVYGTKARWPRIRGWSCRSKIWPVCRPSNAKPSGRKRHEYVRPLESAIRPLAPLHFLQQVRLEGRCQGGQLLLCRVHDVPRRRQREALNVQDLDAVLSLKAMERMP
;
A
#
# COMPACT_ATOMS: atom_id res chain seq x y z
N MET A 1 -6.47 43.87 -13.80
CA MET A 1 -5.38 43.36 -14.66
C MET A 1 -5.58 41.86 -14.82
N THR A 2 -6.14 41.46 -15.95
CA THR A 2 -6.49 40.07 -16.28
C THR A 2 -5.26 39.31 -16.75
N SER A 3 -4.76 38.36 -15.96
CA SER A 3 -3.72 37.43 -16.42
C SER A 3 -4.36 36.39 -17.34
N LYS A 4 -4.04 36.47 -18.64
CA LYS A 4 -4.35 35.42 -19.62
C LYS A 4 -3.63 34.13 -19.19
N SER A 5 -4.37 33.08 -18.84
CA SER A 5 -3.82 31.74 -18.77
C SER A 5 -3.45 31.31 -20.19
N ALA A 6 -2.16 31.19 -20.48
CA ALA A 6 -1.71 30.60 -21.72
C ALA A 6 -2.08 29.10 -21.69
N SER A 7 -3.09 28.71 -22.48
CA SER A 7 -3.36 27.31 -22.78
C SER A 7 -2.20 26.77 -23.60
N VAL A 8 -1.29 26.04 -22.95
CA VAL A 8 -0.20 25.34 -23.64
C VAL A 8 -0.80 24.10 -24.29
N THR A 9 -1.04 24.18 -25.60
CA THR A 9 -1.55 23.09 -26.43
C THR A 9 -0.59 21.89 -26.37
N PRO A 10 -1.07 20.64 -26.22
CA PRO A 10 -0.21 19.46 -26.27
C PRO A 10 0.55 19.42 -27.59
N GLN A 11 1.87 19.22 -27.51
CA GLN A 11 2.73 19.16 -28.69
C GLN A 11 2.56 17.77 -29.34
N PRO A 12 2.01 17.67 -30.56
CA PRO A 12 1.77 16.37 -31.19
C PRO A 12 3.11 15.68 -31.50
N LEU A 13 3.16 14.35 -31.31
CA LEU A 13 4.31 13.52 -31.70
C LEU A 13 4.73 13.72 -33.17
N ALA A 14 3.82 14.17 -34.03
CA ALA A 14 4.02 14.33 -35.47
C ALA A 14 4.84 15.57 -35.90
N GLN A 15 5.20 16.49 -35.00
CA GLN A 15 5.87 17.77 -35.37
C GLN A 15 7.32 17.93 -34.87
N ALA A 16 7.94 16.90 -34.31
CA ALA A 16 9.29 17.01 -33.75
C ALA A 16 10.38 16.70 -34.80
N THR A 17 10.99 17.74 -35.39
CA THR A 17 12.09 17.62 -36.39
C THR A 17 13.50 17.61 -35.78
N THR A 18 13.62 17.59 -34.45
CA THR A 18 14.93 17.55 -33.76
C THR A 18 15.24 16.14 -33.27
N HIS A 19 16.41 15.60 -33.58
CA HIS A 19 16.90 14.35 -32.99
C HIS A 19 16.89 14.43 -31.45
N ILE A 20 16.14 13.54 -30.79
CA ILE A 20 16.17 13.41 -29.32
C ILE A 20 17.46 12.67 -28.94
N ARG A 21 18.25 13.25 -28.02
CA ARG A 21 19.39 12.56 -27.41
C ARG A 21 18.88 11.51 -26.42
N HIS A 22 18.19 11.92 -25.36
CA HIS A 22 17.55 11.01 -24.41
C HIS A 22 16.03 11.19 -24.37
N LEU A 23 15.29 10.09 -24.44
CA LEU A 23 13.88 10.05 -24.07
C LEU A 23 13.76 9.55 -22.62
N VAL A 24 13.42 10.47 -21.72
CA VAL A 24 13.25 10.18 -20.28
C VAL A 24 11.84 9.69 -20.02
N LEU A 25 11.71 8.45 -19.58
CA LEU A 25 10.43 7.82 -19.26
C LEU A 25 10.05 8.13 -17.82
N ILE A 26 8.92 8.80 -17.63
CA ILE A 26 8.34 9.07 -16.30
C ILE A 26 7.01 8.31 -16.18
N LEU A 27 6.96 7.36 -15.26
CA LEU A 27 5.76 6.56 -15.00
C LEU A 27 4.84 7.24 -13.98
N GLY A 28 3.61 6.77 -13.89
CA GLY A 28 2.58 7.36 -13.02
C GLY A 28 2.91 7.33 -11.52
N ASP A 29 3.80 6.45 -11.06
CA ASP A 29 4.31 6.39 -9.68
C ASP A 29 5.68 7.07 -9.50
N GLN A 30 6.14 7.86 -10.47
CA GLN A 30 7.47 8.47 -10.51
C GLN A 30 7.43 9.99 -10.65
N LEU A 31 6.42 10.65 -10.06
CA LEU A 31 6.20 12.10 -10.18
C LEU A 31 7.13 12.88 -9.24
N ASP A 32 8.44 12.70 -9.45
CA ASP A 32 9.51 13.17 -8.60
C ASP A 32 10.39 14.19 -9.34
N ALA A 33 10.34 15.43 -8.90
CA ALA A 33 11.13 16.53 -9.46
C ALA A 33 12.64 16.39 -9.18
N PHE A 34 13.04 15.49 -8.26
CA PHE A 34 14.42 15.26 -7.82
C PHE A 34 14.92 13.85 -8.13
N ALA A 35 14.24 13.12 -9.01
CA ALA A 35 14.65 11.79 -9.46
C ALA A 35 16.03 11.80 -10.15
N SER A 36 16.73 10.66 -10.06
CA SER A 36 18.06 10.43 -10.66
C SER A 36 18.09 10.58 -12.19
N VAL A 37 16.94 10.52 -12.86
CA VAL A 37 16.83 10.78 -14.31
C VAL A 37 17.13 12.23 -14.71
N TRP A 38 17.18 13.16 -13.75
CA TRP A 38 17.44 14.57 -14.01
C TRP A 38 18.93 14.96 -13.98
N GLU A 39 19.82 14.11 -13.46
CA GLU A 39 21.24 14.45 -13.20
C GLU A 39 22.03 14.92 -14.43
N ASP A 40 21.71 14.44 -15.63
CA ASP A 40 22.36 14.76 -16.90
C ASP A 40 21.37 15.24 -17.99
N PHE A 41 20.18 15.67 -17.59
CA PHE A 41 19.11 16.09 -18.49
C PHE A 41 19.43 17.42 -19.17
N ASP A 42 19.46 17.43 -20.50
CA ASP A 42 19.62 18.64 -21.32
C ASP A 42 18.25 19.04 -21.92
N PRO A 43 17.65 20.17 -21.51
CA PRO A 43 16.35 20.59 -22.01
C PRO A 43 16.30 20.88 -23.52
N ASN A 44 17.45 21.11 -24.16
CA ASN A 44 17.51 21.36 -25.61
C ASN A 44 17.64 20.08 -26.44
N GLN A 45 18.13 18.99 -25.85
CA GLN A 45 18.42 17.74 -26.57
C GLN A 45 17.54 16.58 -26.12
N ASP A 46 17.04 16.62 -24.88
CA ASP A 46 16.27 15.54 -24.29
C ASP A 46 14.77 15.83 -24.34
N ALA A 47 13.97 14.82 -24.02
CA ALA A 47 12.53 14.95 -23.90
C ALA A 47 12.01 14.03 -22.80
N VAL A 48 10.85 14.39 -22.25
CA VAL A 48 10.12 13.56 -21.30
C VAL A 48 8.99 12.84 -22.04
N TRP A 49 8.79 11.57 -21.73
CA TRP A 49 7.66 10.77 -22.19
C TRP A 49 6.83 10.31 -20.99
N MET A 50 5.51 10.47 -21.11
CA MET A 50 4.50 10.01 -20.17
C MET A 50 3.28 9.52 -20.96
N ALA A 51 2.62 8.46 -20.48
CA ALA A 51 1.43 7.95 -21.13
C ALA A 51 0.42 7.42 -20.11
N GLU A 52 -0.84 7.81 -20.27
CA GLU A 52 -1.99 7.21 -19.62
C GLU A 52 -2.48 6.06 -20.51
N VAL A 53 -2.64 4.84 -19.99
CA VAL A 53 -3.10 3.69 -20.79
C VAL A 53 -4.10 2.82 -20.03
N ASP A 54 -5.05 2.22 -20.76
CA ASP A 54 -6.13 1.43 -20.15
C ASP A 54 -5.59 0.19 -19.41
N GLU A 55 -4.51 -0.44 -19.91
CA GLU A 55 -3.92 -1.64 -19.29
C GLU A 55 -3.64 -1.45 -17.79
N GLU A 56 -3.13 -0.28 -17.38
CA GLU A 56 -2.75 -0.02 -15.99
C GLU A 56 -3.94 0.07 -15.02
N SER A 57 -5.15 0.24 -15.54
CA SER A 57 -6.40 0.20 -14.76
C SER A 57 -7.19 -1.10 -14.95
N THR A 58 -6.93 -1.87 -16.01
CA THR A 58 -7.74 -3.04 -16.41
C THR A 58 -7.06 -4.39 -16.19
N HIS A 59 -5.73 -4.48 -16.24
CA HIS A 59 -5.00 -5.73 -15.93
C HIS A 59 -5.26 -6.21 -14.50
N VAL A 60 -5.45 -5.25 -13.59
CA VAL A 60 -6.10 -5.41 -12.30
C VAL A 60 -7.11 -4.30 -12.16
N ILE A 61 -8.38 -4.69 -12.03
CA ILE A 61 -9.51 -3.76 -11.90
C ILE A 61 -9.25 -2.76 -10.78
N SER A 62 -8.94 -1.53 -11.17
CA SER A 62 -8.62 -0.43 -10.27
C SER A 62 -9.86 0.33 -9.88
N SER A 63 -9.94 0.76 -8.62
CA SER A 63 -11.02 1.65 -8.19
C SER A 63 -10.95 2.98 -8.93
N LYS A 64 -12.10 3.62 -9.12
CA LYS A 64 -12.18 4.96 -9.71
C LYS A 64 -11.31 5.96 -8.94
N GLN A 65 -11.30 5.87 -7.61
CA GLN A 65 -10.44 6.67 -6.73
C GLN A 65 -8.96 6.51 -7.11
N ARG A 66 -8.45 5.27 -7.19
CA ARG A 66 -7.06 4.99 -7.57
C ARG A 66 -6.71 5.59 -8.92
N THR A 67 -7.47 5.27 -9.95
CA THR A 67 -7.17 5.76 -11.31
C THR A 67 -7.19 7.29 -11.37
N THR A 68 -8.18 7.93 -10.74
CA THR A 68 -8.30 9.40 -10.72
C THR A 68 -7.08 10.07 -10.07
N VAL A 69 -6.58 9.55 -8.94
CA VAL A 69 -5.39 10.10 -8.29
C VAL A 69 -4.18 10.02 -9.23
N PHE A 70 -3.92 8.86 -9.83
CA PHE A 70 -2.76 8.67 -10.71
C PHE A 70 -2.83 9.59 -11.93
N LEU A 71 -3.94 9.57 -12.67
CA LEU A 71 -4.08 10.38 -13.89
C LEU A 71 -4.04 11.88 -13.56
N SER A 72 -4.74 12.33 -12.52
CA SER A 72 -4.72 13.74 -12.14
C SER A 72 -3.33 14.19 -11.73
N ALA A 73 -2.61 13.41 -10.92
CA ALA A 73 -1.25 13.77 -10.52
C ALA A 73 -0.28 13.76 -11.71
N MET A 74 -0.41 12.81 -12.64
CA MET A 74 0.39 12.75 -13.86
C MET A 74 0.20 14.00 -14.74
N ARG A 75 -1.06 14.42 -14.97
CA ARG A 75 -1.37 15.63 -15.75
C ARG A 75 -0.82 16.89 -15.09
N HIS A 76 -0.94 17.01 -13.77
CA HIS A 76 -0.34 18.11 -13.01
C HIS A 76 1.18 18.13 -13.12
N PHE A 77 1.83 16.98 -12.97
CA PHE A 77 3.28 16.86 -13.08
C PHE A 77 3.77 17.21 -14.48
N ALA A 78 3.11 16.72 -15.52
CA ALA A 78 3.42 17.07 -16.91
C ALA A 78 3.29 18.57 -17.17
N SER A 79 2.24 19.20 -16.64
CA SER A 79 2.07 20.66 -16.69
C SER A 79 3.21 21.40 -15.99
N ALA A 80 3.61 20.96 -14.80
CA ALA A 80 4.72 21.54 -14.05
C ALA A 80 6.06 21.41 -14.81
N LEU A 81 6.34 20.25 -15.41
CA LEU A 81 7.54 20.04 -16.21
C LEU A 81 7.56 20.96 -17.45
N ARG A 82 6.43 21.14 -18.13
CA ARG A 82 6.31 22.09 -19.26
C ARG A 82 6.54 23.53 -18.82
N ALA A 83 5.99 23.92 -17.67
CA ALA A 83 6.23 25.25 -17.11
C ALA A 83 7.71 25.50 -16.76
N GLN A 84 8.47 24.45 -16.49
CA GLN A 84 9.94 24.50 -16.31
C GLN A 84 10.73 24.48 -17.64
N GLY A 85 10.05 24.59 -18.79
CA GLY A 85 10.68 24.59 -20.11
C GLY A 85 11.13 23.21 -20.62
N LYS A 86 10.72 22.11 -19.96
CA LYS A 86 11.01 20.77 -20.46
C LYS A 86 10.05 20.41 -21.60
N ARG A 87 10.58 19.79 -22.64
CA ARG A 87 9.76 19.18 -23.70
C ARG A 87 9.11 17.90 -23.18
N VAL A 88 7.78 17.88 -23.10
CA VAL A 88 7.00 16.75 -22.56
C VAL A 88 6.00 16.21 -23.58
N PHE A 89 6.27 15.00 -24.05
CA PHE A 89 5.33 14.18 -24.83
C PHE A 89 4.43 13.42 -23.87
N TYR A 90 3.15 13.77 -23.86
CA TYR A 90 2.16 13.20 -22.96
C TYR A 90 1.00 12.63 -23.77
N THR A 91 0.73 11.33 -23.63
CA THR A 91 -0.47 10.70 -24.18
C THR A 91 -1.56 10.65 -23.12
N GLU A 92 -2.69 11.32 -23.36
CA GLU A 92 -3.88 11.23 -22.51
C GLU A 92 -4.68 9.95 -22.80
N LEU A 93 -5.42 9.47 -21.81
CA LEU A 93 -6.14 8.19 -21.89
C LEU A 93 -7.21 8.20 -22.99
N ASP A 94 -7.84 9.34 -23.22
CA ASP A 94 -8.85 9.61 -24.24
C ASP A 94 -8.31 10.14 -25.57
N ASP A 95 -6.99 10.17 -25.76
CA ASP A 95 -6.40 10.42 -27.08
C ASP A 95 -6.83 9.31 -28.06
N SER A 96 -7.42 9.73 -29.18
CA SER A 96 -7.84 8.83 -30.28
C SER A 96 -6.72 7.94 -30.84
N THR A 97 -5.46 8.35 -30.66
CA THR A 97 -4.27 7.62 -31.11
C THR A 97 -3.62 6.76 -30.03
N ASN A 98 -4.20 6.72 -28.82
CA ASN A 98 -3.71 5.91 -27.72
C ASN A 98 -3.81 4.41 -28.04
N THR A 99 -2.70 3.70 -27.91
CA THR A 99 -2.56 2.29 -28.25
C THR A 99 -2.95 1.32 -27.12
N GLY A 100 -3.23 1.83 -25.92
CA GLY A 100 -3.80 1.05 -24.82
C GLY A 100 -2.80 0.35 -23.89
N THR A 101 -1.51 0.30 -24.23
CA THR A 101 -0.44 -0.25 -23.36
C THR A 101 0.80 0.64 -23.33
N LEU A 102 1.55 0.60 -22.22
CA LEU A 102 2.78 1.39 -22.08
C LEU A 102 3.84 0.98 -23.11
N ALA A 103 3.91 -0.30 -23.47
CA ALA A 103 4.85 -0.80 -24.46
C ALA A 103 4.56 -0.23 -25.85
N GLN A 104 3.30 -0.28 -26.29
CA GLN A 104 2.92 0.22 -27.62
C GLN A 104 3.03 1.74 -27.71
N GLU A 105 2.69 2.48 -26.63
CA GLU A 105 2.89 3.92 -26.59
C GLU A 105 4.37 4.31 -26.63
N LEU A 106 5.24 3.53 -25.98
CA LEU A 106 6.68 3.72 -26.05
C LEU A 106 7.21 3.41 -27.46
N GLU A 107 6.79 2.31 -28.09
CA GLU A 107 7.16 1.94 -29.46
C GLU A 107 6.76 3.04 -30.45
N ARG A 108 5.54 3.59 -30.33
CA ARG A 108 5.05 4.72 -31.11
C ARG A 108 5.92 5.96 -30.92
N ALA A 109 6.29 6.29 -29.68
CA ALA A 109 7.16 7.43 -29.38
C ALA A 109 8.59 7.22 -29.91
N ILE A 110 9.14 6.01 -29.82
CA ILE A 110 10.45 5.66 -30.38
C ILE A 110 10.46 5.89 -31.89
N GLN A 111 9.43 5.41 -32.60
CA GLN A 111 9.32 5.55 -34.04
C GLN A 111 9.22 7.03 -34.47
N ALA A 112 8.41 7.82 -33.76
CA ALA A 112 8.20 9.23 -34.07
C ALA A 112 9.41 10.11 -33.73
N LEU A 113 10.05 9.88 -32.57
CA LEU A 113 11.07 10.79 -32.02
C LEU A 113 12.51 10.36 -32.30
N GLN A 114 12.72 9.11 -32.73
CA GLN A 114 14.03 8.52 -33.04
C GLN A 114 15.11 8.86 -31.97
N PRO A 115 14.85 8.58 -30.67
CA PRO A 115 15.78 8.94 -29.62
C PRO A 115 17.05 8.08 -29.68
N LYS A 116 18.22 8.63 -29.31
CA LYS A 116 19.47 7.83 -29.27
C LYS A 116 19.49 6.83 -28.12
N ARG A 117 18.79 7.11 -27.01
CA ARG A 117 18.74 6.28 -25.80
C ARG A 117 17.47 6.57 -24.99
N LEU A 118 17.00 5.55 -24.28
CA LEU A 118 15.95 5.68 -23.27
C LEU A 118 16.60 5.79 -21.88
N VAL A 119 16.03 6.61 -21.00
CA VAL A 119 16.47 6.76 -19.62
C VAL A 119 15.25 6.67 -18.71
N MET A 120 15.32 5.87 -17.65
CA MET A 120 14.21 5.76 -16.69
C MET A 120 14.72 5.55 -15.27
N THR A 121 13.93 5.98 -14.29
CA THR A 121 14.11 5.52 -12.90
C THR A 121 13.59 4.08 -12.83
N ALA A 122 14.25 3.20 -12.06
CA ALA A 122 13.75 1.85 -11.82
C ALA A 122 12.25 1.88 -11.43
N PRO A 123 11.37 1.18 -12.16
CA PRO A 123 9.92 1.26 -11.94
C PRO A 123 9.54 0.57 -10.62
N GLY A 124 8.32 0.82 -10.13
CA GLY A 124 7.77 0.15 -8.96
C GLY A 124 7.32 -1.30 -9.21
N GLU A 125 7.27 -1.76 -10.46
CA GLU A 125 6.71 -3.05 -10.84
C GLU A 125 7.56 -3.83 -11.87
N TRP A 126 7.75 -5.12 -11.58
CA TRP A 126 8.50 -6.06 -12.41
C TRP A 126 7.89 -6.23 -13.81
N ARG A 127 6.56 -6.34 -13.95
CA ARG A 127 5.87 -6.46 -15.26
C ARG A 127 6.21 -5.25 -16.15
N VAL A 128 6.08 -4.05 -15.61
CA VAL A 128 6.37 -2.79 -16.33
C VAL A 128 7.83 -2.75 -16.76
N LEU A 129 8.77 -3.08 -15.87
CA LEU A 129 10.20 -3.15 -16.22
C LEU A 129 10.47 -4.08 -17.41
N GLN A 130 9.91 -5.30 -17.39
CA GLN A 130 10.11 -6.25 -18.47
C GLN A 130 9.43 -5.79 -19.76
N SER A 131 8.23 -5.22 -19.66
CA SER A 131 7.45 -4.73 -20.80
C SER A 131 8.22 -3.63 -21.56
N LEU A 132 8.70 -2.61 -20.84
CA LEU A 132 9.46 -1.49 -21.43
C LEU A 132 10.83 -1.93 -21.98
N ARG A 133 11.53 -2.83 -21.29
CA ARG A 133 12.78 -3.41 -21.80
C ARG A 133 12.57 -4.20 -23.08
N THR A 134 11.48 -4.96 -23.17
CA THR A 134 11.14 -5.72 -24.38
C THR A 134 10.83 -4.79 -25.55
N ALA A 135 10.03 -3.73 -25.31
CA ALA A 135 9.76 -2.70 -26.31
C ALA A 135 11.05 -2.03 -26.81
N ALA A 136 11.94 -1.61 -25.90
CA ALA A 136 13.22 -1.01 -26.24
C ALA A 136 14.11 -1.96 -27.07
N ALA A 137 14.18 -3.24 -26.68
CA ALA A 137 14.99 -4.25 -27.35
C ALA A 137 14.53 -4.52 -28.80
N ARG A 138 13.21 -4.50 -29.07
CA ARG A 138 12.67 -4.64 -30.45
C ARG A 138 13.17 -3.54 -31.38
N HIS A 139 13.40 -2.35 -30.85
CA HIS A 139 13.94 -1.20 -31.56
C HIS A 139 15.47 -1.06 -31.45
N GLN A 140 16.16 -2.04 -30.85
CA GLN A 140 17.61 -2.03 -30.63
C GLN A 140 18.09 -0.76 -29.89
N LEU A 141 17.24 -0.19 -29.04
CA LEU A 141 17.57 1.00 -28.26
C LEU A 141 18.08 0.65 -26.86
N PRO A 142 19.21 1.23 -26.42
CA PRO A 142 19.66 1.06 -25.05
C PRO A 142 18.70 1.76 -24.09
N ILE A 143 18.45 1.11 -22.95
CA ILE A 143 17.69 1.66 -21.84
C ILE A 143 18.57 1.76 -20.59
N ASP A 144 18.82 2.99 -20.15
CA ASP A 144 19.53 3.30 -18.91
C ASP A 144 18.52 3.30 -17.76
N VAL A 145 18.56 2.25 -16.92
CA VAL A 145 17.68 2.11 -15.75
C VAL A 145 18.45 2.56 -14.51
N ARG A 146 18.14 3.76 -14.04
CA ARG A 146 18.77 4.39 -12.88
C ARG A 146 18.16 3.93 -11.57
N ASP A 147 18.95 3.99 -10.51
CA ASP A 147 18.45 3.69 -9.17
C ASP A 147 17.40 4.72 -8.74
N ASP A 148 16.40 4.22 -8.02
CA ASP A 148 15.36 5.05 -7.43
C ASP A 148 15.81 5.59 -6.06
N THR A 149 16.36 6.81 -6.08
CA THR A 149 16.91 7.53 -4.91
C THR A 149 15.85 7.99 -3.91
N HIS A 150 14.57 7.83 -4.26
CA HIS A 150 13.43 8.06 -3.40
C HIS A 150 13.39 7.11 -2.19
N PHE A 151 14.07 5.96 -2.26
CA PHE A 151 14.15 4.98 -1.19
C PHE A 151 15.48 5.11 -0.43
N PHE A 152 15.47 4.81 0.87
CA PHE A 152 16.69 4.86 1.70
C PHE A 152 17.66 3.71 1.41
N SER A 153 17.15 2.61 0.87
CA SER A 153 17.92 1.42 0.50
C SER A 153 17.80 1.13 -0.99
N THR A 154 18.91 0.77 -1.63
CA THR A 154 18.87 0.20 -2.98
C THR A 154 18.39 -1.26 -2.93
N VAL A 155 18.00 -1.81 -4.09
CA VAL A 155 17.70 -3.25 -4.21
C VAL A 155 18.95 -4.10 -3.93
N ARG A 156 20.13 -3.58 -4.30
CA ARG A 156 21.43 -4.25 -4.06
C ARG A 156 21.75 -4.29 -2.56
N ASP A 157 21.53 -3.19 -1.85
CA ASP A 157 21.69 -3.11 -0.38
C ASP A 157 20.80 -4.15 0.32
N PHE A 158 19.53 -4.23 -0.09
CA PHE A 158 18.60 -5.20 0.51
C PHE A 158 18.96 -6.66 0.16
N ALA A 159 19.43 -6.92 -1.05
CA ALA A 159 19.93 -8.25 -1.44
C ALA A 159 21.14 -8.67 -0.59
N ALA A 160 22.05 -7.73 -0.30
CA ALA A 160 23.17 -7.97 0.60
C ALA A 160 22.69 -8.26 2.04
N HIS A 161 21.70 -7.51 2.55
CA HIS A 161 21.04 -7.82 3.82
C HIS A 161 20.45 -9.23 3.82
N ALA A 162 19.83 -9.68 2.73
CA ALA A 162 19.17 -10.97 2.68
C ALA A 162 20.13 -12.17 2.56
N LYS A 163 21.27 -12.02 1.87
CA LYS A 163 22.12 -13.13 1.39
C LYS A 163 22.61 -14.10 2.48
N GLN A 164 22.87 -13.63 3.70
CA GLN A 164 23.46 -14.44 4.77
C GLN A 164 22.47 -14.83 5.87
N ARG A 165 21.16 -14.55 5.68
CA ARG A 165 20.15 -14.71 6.73
C ARG A 165 19.20 -15.86 6.39
N LYS A 166 19.17 -16.88 7.25
CA LYS A 166 18.18 -17.98 7.18
C LYS A 166 16.74 -17.46 7.23
N GLN A 167 16.49 -16.45 8.06
CA GLN A 167 15.18 -15.82 8.21
C GLN A 167 15.28 -14.29 8.09
N LEU A 168 14.43 -13.72 7.25
CA LEU A 168 14.30 -12.27 7.13
C LEU A 168 13.28 -11.76 8.17
N ARG A 169 13.73 -10.85 9.03
CA ARG A 169 12.89 -10.16 10.01
C ARG A 169 13.06 -8.67 9.85
N LEU A 170 11.95 -7.94 9.86
CA LEU A 170 11.97 -6.48 9.73
C LEU A 170 12.88 -5.83 10.75
N GLU A 171 12.80 -6.27 12.00
CA GLU A 171 13.48 -5.62 13.12
C GLU A 171 14.97 -5.43 12.87
N PHE A 172 15.67 -6.46 12.37
CA PHE A 172 17.09 -6.36 12.07
C PHE A 172 17.37 -5.39 10.91
N PHE A 173 16.55 -5.42 9.86
CA PHE A 173 16.67 -4.47 8.76
C PHE A 173 16.44 -3.03 9.23
N TYR A 174 15.41 -2.79 10.05
CA TYR A 174 15.10 -1.47 10.57
C TYR A 174 16.22 -0.91 11.46
N ARG A 175 16.83 -1.74 12.31
CA ARG A 175 18.01 -1.35 13.12
C ARG A 175 19.20 -0.96 12.24
N GLU A 176 19.48 -1.74 11.18
CA GLU A 176 20.53 -1.40 10.21
C GLU A 176 20.24 -0.08 9.49
N MET A 177 18.99 0.16 9.10
CA MET A 177 18.59 1.41 8.44
C MET A 177 18.73 2.60 9.38
N ARG A 178 18.31 2.49 10.64
CA ARG A 178 18.50 3.52 11.68
C ARG A 178 19.99 3.83 11.88
N ALA A 179 20.82 2.81 12.05
CA ALA A 179 22.27 2.98 12.22
C ALA A 179 22.94 3.61 10.98
N LYS A 180 22.54 3.21 9.77
CA LYS A 180 23.06 3.75 8.50
C LYS A 180 22.69 5.21 8.30
N THR A 181 21.50 5.61 8.74
CA THR A 181 20.94 6.94 8.45
C THR A 181 21.10 7.95 9.58
N GLY A 182 21.36 7.50 10.82
CA GLY A 182 21.41 8.36 12.00
C GLY A 182 20.04 8.77 12.55
N ILE A 183 18.94 8.34 11.92
CA ILE A 183 17.58 8.72 12.32
C ILE A 183 17.25 8.13 13.69
N LEU A 184 16.80 8.96 14.63
CA LEU A 184 16.51 8.61 16.02
C LEU A 184 17.68 7.86 16.69
N MET A 185 18.90 8.35 16.46
CA MET A 185 20.14 7.84 17.05
C MET A 185 20.86 8.92 17.88
N ASP A 186 21.36 8.55 19.05
CA ASP A 186 22.33 9.28 19.86
C ASP A 186 23.71 8.59 19.72
N GLY A 187 24.49 9.08 18.76
CA GLY A 187 25.71 8.40 18.30
C GLY A 187 25.38 6.99 17.79
N ALA A 188 25.93 5.96 18.46
CA ALA A 188 25.69 4.57 18.12
C ALA A 188 24.44 3.95 18.80
N ARG A 189 23.79 4.67 19.73
CA ARG A 189 22.66 4.14 20.53
C ARG A 189 21.34 4.69 20.02
N PRO A 190 20.24 3.93 20.12
CA PRO A 190 18.93 4.47 19.79
C PRO A 190 18.50 5.52 20.83
N VAL A 191 17.87 6.61 20.37
CA VAL A 191 17.22 7.59 21.25
C VAL A 191 16.20 6.89 22.14
N GLY A 192 16.17 7.24 23.44
CA GLY A 192 15.30 6.60 24.44
C GLY A 192 15.75 5.20 24.88
N GLY A 193 16.93 4.73 24.44
CA GLY A 193 17.54 3.47 24.89
C GLY A 193 16.90 2.20 24.32
N GLN A 194 15.87 2.32 23.48
CA GLN A 194 15.18 1.19 22.87
C GLN A 194 15.03 1.38 21.36
N TRP A 195 15.10 0.28 20.61
CA TRP A 195 14.97 0.33 19.16
C TRP A 195 13.53 0.52 18.69
N ASN A 196 12.54 0.10 19.49
CA ASN A 196 11.14 0.01 19.09
C ASN A 196 10.22 0.21 20.30
N PHE A 197 9.19 1.05 20.16
CA PHE A 197 8.18 1.34 21.19
C PHE A 197 6.78 0.77 20.82
N ASP A 198 6.70 -0.29 20.01
CA ASP A 198 5.46 -0.91 19.53
C ASP A 198 4.47 -1.32 20.63
N ALA A 199 4.99 -1.70 21.80
CA ALA A 199 4.15 -2.11 22.92
C ALA A 199 3.31 -0.94 23.46
N ASP A 200 3.84 0.29 23.37
CA ASP A 200 3.19 1.52 23.85
C ASP A 200 2.13 2.04 22.85
N ASN A 201 2.11 1.48 21.64
CA ASN A 201 1.26 1.91 20.53
C ASN A 201 -0.04 1.11 20.40
N ARG A 202 -0.54 0.55 21.51
CA ARG A 202 -1.70 -0.36 21.55
C ARG A 202 -2.85 0.16 22.40
N GLY A 203 -2.94 1.48 22.53
CA GLY A 203 -4.05 2.13 23.21
C GLY A 203 -5.39 1.84 22.53
N ALA A 204 -6.45 1.80 23.33
CA ALA A 204 -7.82 1.60 22.88
C ALA A 204 -8.67 2.82 23.22
N PHE A 205 -9.73 3.05 22.46
CA PHE A 205 -10.74 4.04 22.82
C PHE A 205 -11.59 3.56 24.00
N GLY A 206 -12.01 4.50 24.84
CA GLY A 206 -13.01 4.23 25.86
C GLY A 206 -14.40 3.98 25.26
N LYS A 207 -15.38 3.68 26.12
CA LYS A 207 -16.78 3.41 25.70
C LYS A 207 -17.45 4.56 24.93
N ASN A 208 -16.94 5.78 25.10
CA ASN A 208 -17.46 6.99 24.44
C ASN A 208 -16.81 7.25 23.07
N GLY A 209 -15.90 6.38 22.63
CA GLY A 209 -15.18 6.53 21.37
C GLY A 209 -14.00 7.50 21.45
N PRO A 210 -13.47 7.92 20.30
CA PRO A 210 -12.28 8.77 20.20
C PRO A 210 -12.50 10.22 20.65
N GLY A 211 -13.75 10.63 20.95
CA GLY A 211 -14.10 12.03 21.14
C GLY A 211 -13.96 12.84 19.83
N PRO A 212 -13.83 14.17 19.91
CA PRO A 212 -13.60 15.02 18.74
C PRO A 212 -12.26 14.68 18.07
N LEU A 213 -12.33 14.24 16.81
CA LEU A 213 -11.15 14.00 15.99
C LEU A 213 -10.85 15.21 15.10
N PRO A 214 -9.57 15.54 14.86
CA PRO A 214 -9.22 16.57 13.89
C PRO A 214 -9.72 16.13 12.50
N PRO A 215 -10.42 17.00 11.74
CA PRO A 215 -10.86 16.65 10.39
C PRO A 215 -9.65 16.48 9.47
N PRO A 216 -9.64 15.50 8.56
CA PRO A 216 -8.52 15.30 7.64
C PRO A 216 -8.36 16.53 6.73
N LYS A 217 -7.11 16.88 6.39
CA LYS A 217 -6.89 17.82 5.30
C LYS A 217 -7.35 17.20 3.98
N ARG A 218 -8.23 17.92 3.29
CA ARG A 218 -8.84 17.51 2.02
C ARG A 218 -8.66 18.64 1.00
N PHE A 219 -8.51 18.27 -0.27
CA PHE A 219 -8.29 19.22 -1.37
C PHE A 219 -9.47 19.18 -2.33
N THR A 220 -10.05 20.35 -2.61
CA THR A 220 -11.11 20.47 -3.61
C THR A 220 -10.53 20.17 -4.99
N PRO A 221 -11.14 19.27 -5.80
CA PRO A 221 -10.71 19.03 -7.18
C PRO A 221 -10.65 20.33 -7.98
N ASP A 222 -9.54 20.62 -8.65
CA ASP A 222 -9.42 21.73 -9.60
C ASP A 222 -9.90 21.32 -11.01
N ASP A 223 -9.69 22.17 -12.02
CA ASP A 223 -10.15 21.91 -13.39
C ASP A 223 -9.56 20.62 -13.98
N ILE A 224 -8.25 20.38 -13.79
CA ILE A 224 -7.59 19.17 -14.29
C ILE A 224 -8.16 17.95 -13.58
N THR A 225 -8.28 18.00 -12.26
CA THR A 225 -8.85 16.87 -11.50
C THR A 225 -10.30 16.61 -11.88
N ARG A 226 -11.13 17.64 -12.08
CA ARG A 226 -12.53 17.49 -12.51
C ARG A 226 -12.65 16.82 -13.87
N GLN A 227 -11.86 17.25 -14.85
CA GLN A 227 -11.81 16.62 -16.18
C GLN A 227 -11.45 15.12 -16.08
N VAL A 228 -10.45 14.79 -15.26
CA VAL A 228 -10.06 13.39 -15.02
C VAL A 228 -11.17 12.61 -14.32
N MET A 229 -11.87 13.20 -13.35
CA MET A 229 -13.00 12.56 -12.67
C MET A 229 -14.13 12.23 -13.65
N ASP A 230 -14.45 13.15 -14.57
CA ASP A 230 -15.47 12.94 -15.60
C ASP A 230 -15.05 11.83 -16.58
N LEU A 231 -13.79 11.89 -17.05
CA LEU A 231 -13.21 10.86 -17.91
C LEU A 231 -13.26 9.48 -17.27
N VAL A 232 -12.86 9.35 -15.99
CA VAL A 232 -12.89 8.08 -15.26
C VAL A 232 -14.33 7.59 -15.05
N ASN A 233 -15.26 8.49 -14.70
CA ASN A 233 -16.67 8.11 -14.56
C ASN A 233 -17.30 7.64 -15.87
N HIS A 234 -16.85 8.16 -17.01
CA HIS A 234 -17.32 7.75 -18.32
C HIS A 234 -16.64 6.47 -18.83
N ARG A 235 -15.31 6.50 -19.00
CA ARG A 235 -14.53 5.41 -19.60
C ARG A 235 -14.44 4.18 -18.71
N LEU A 236 -14.39 4.38 -17.39
CA LEU A 236 -14.28 3.32 -16.39
C LEU A 236 -15.55 3.22 -15.54
N ALA A 237 -16.73 3.47 -16.13
CA ALA A 237 -18.02 3.48 -15.43
C ALA A 237 -18.27 2.21 -14.59
N HIS A 238 -17.84 1.06 -15.09
CA HIS A 238 -17.99 -0.27 -14.48
C HIS A 238 -16.95 -0.59 -13.38
N HIS A 239 -15.94 0.26 -13.19
CA HIS A 239 -14.95 0.07 -12.14
C HIS A 239 -15.53 0.36 -10.75
N PRO A 240 -15.01 -0.31 -9.70
CA PRO A 240 -15.52 -0.16 -8.35
C PRO A 240 -15.20 1.21 -7.73
N GLY A 241 -16.02 1.59 -6.76
CA GLY A 241 -15.84 2.81 -5.96
C GLY A 241 -16.47 4.06 -6.56
N ALA A 242 -16.43 5.14 -5.79
CA ALA A 242 -17.07 6.41 -6.12
C ALA A 242 -16.11 7.59 -5.96
N LEU A 243 -16.33 8.65 -6.76
CA LEU A 243 -15.51 9.87 -6.75
C LEU A 243 -16.18 11.04 -6.03
N THR A 244 -17.39 10.85 -5.49
CA THR A 244 -18.13 11.89 -4.74
C THR A 244 -17.36 12.43 -3.54
N SER A 245 -16.50 11.61 -2.95
CA SER A 245 -15.60 11.99 -1.86
C SER A 245 -14.13 12.03 -2.32
N PHE A 246 -13.84 12.42 -3.56
CA PHE A 246 -12.45 12.65 -3.98
C PHE A 246 -11.86 13.85 -3.21
N GLY A 247 -10.59 13.77 -2.83
CA GLY A 247 -9.92 14.90 -2.16
C GLY A 247 -8.49 14.59 -1.72
N TRP A 248 -7.81 13.75 -2.48
CA TRP A 248 -6.40 13.39 -2.29
C TRP A 248 -5.49 14.50 -2.82
N PRO A 249 -4.28 14.68 -2.27
CA PRO A 249 -3.29 15.57 -2.87
C PRO A 249 -2.81 14.97 -4.21
N VAL A 250 -2.91 15.78 -5.27
CA VAL A 250 -2.45 15.44 -6.63
C VAL A 250 -1.27 16.33 -7.08
N THR A 251 -0.89 17.32 -6.27
CA THR A 251 0.31 18.14 -6.46
C THR A 251 1.26 18.03 -5.27
N ARG A 252 2.53 18.42 -5.48
CA ARG A 252 3.54 18.45 -4.42
C ARG A 252 3.17 19.45 -3.32
N GLU A 253 2.63 20.61 -3.68
CA GLU A 253 2.22 21.66 -2.74
C GLU A 253 1.10 21.16 -1.83
N GLN A 254 0.07 20.51 -2.41
CA GLN A 254 -0.99 19.88 -1.62
C GLN A 254 -0.44 18.81 -0.69
N ALA A 255 0.50 17.99 -1.18
CA ALA A 255 1.10 16.94 -0.37
C ALA A 255 1.91 17.49 0.82
N LEU A 256 2.66 18.59 0.64
CA LEU A 256 3.37 19.28 1.72
C LEU A 256 2.41 19.84 2.78
N VAL A 257 1.28 20.40 2.35
CA VAL A 257 0.23 20.85 3.28
C VAL A 257 -0.38 19.68 4.05
N ALA A 258 -0.58 18.53 3.41
CA ALA A 258 -1.05 17.32 4.10
C ALA A 258 -0.04 16.79 5.13
N LEU A 259 1.27 16.86 4.83
CA LEU A 259 2.33 16.51 5.77
C LEU A 259 2.28 17.43 7.00
N GLN A 260 2.23 18.74 6.79
CA GLN A 260 2.18 19.72 7.89
C GLN A 260 0.95 19.50 8.79
N ASP A 261 -0.23 19.25 8.21
CA ASP A 261 -1.45 18.95 8.96
C ASP A 261 -1.32 17.68 9.80
N PHE A 262 -0.69 16.63 9.26
CA PHE A 262 -0.44 15.41 10.02
C PHE A 262 0.50 15.66 11.21
N ILE A 263 1.63 16.32 10.99
CA ILE A 263 2.61 16.62 12.04
C ILE A 263 1.96 17.45 13.15
N ALA A 264 1.21 18.48 12.79
CA ALA A 264 0.57 19.38 13.74
C ALA A 264 -0.52 18.67 14.57
N HIS A 265 -1.42 17.92 13.93
CA HIS A 265 -2.68 17.52 14.58
C HIS A 265 -2.78 16.03 14.94
N ARG A 266 -1.96 15.16 14.34
CA ARG A 266 -2.16 13.70 14.45
C ARG A 266 -0.93 12.94 14.92
N LEU A 267 0.28 13.37 14.56
CA LEU A 267 1.51 12.73 15.00
C LEU A 267 1.58 12.52 16.52
N PRO A 268 1.16 13.46 17.40
CA PRO A 268 1.24 13.24 18.85
C PRO A 268 0.52 11.97 19.31
N ASN A 269 -0.64 11.66 18.71
CA ASN A 269 -1.50 10.54 19.07
C ASN A 269 -1.39 9.34 18.10
N PHE A 270 -0.50 9.41 17.11
CA PHE A 270 -0.35 8.38 16.08
C PHE A 270 -0.02 7.01 16.70
N GLY A 271 0.95 6.96 17.60
CA GLY A 271 1.40 5.74 18.24
C GLY A 271 0.29 5.13 19.11
N THR A 272 -0.23 5.91 20.06
CA THR A 272 -1.24 5.45 21.03
C THR A 272 -2.43 4.75 20.37
N TYR A 273 -2.92 5.25 19.22
CA TYR A 273 -4.12 4.71 18.57
C TYR A 273 -3.82 4.02 17.23
N GLN A 274 -2.58 3.56 17.02
CA GLN A 274 -2.14 2.97 15.76
C GLN A 274 -2.99 1.76 15.32
N ASP A 275 -3.44 0.96 16.29
CA ASP A 275 -4.23 -0.27 16.07
C ASP A 275 -5.72 -0.09 16.41
N ALA A 276 -6.16 1.12 16.76
CA ALA A 276 -7.54 1.36 17.13
C ALA A 276 -8.45 1.43 15.89
N MET A 277 -9.71 1.00 16.05
CA MET A 277 -10.78 1.13 15.05
C MET A 277 -12.03 1.66 15.72
N TRP A 278 -12.80 2.46 15.01
CA TRP A 278 -14.11 2.94 15.47
C TRP A 278 -15.11 2.99 14.32
N GLU A 279 -16.36 2.65 14.59
CA GLU A 279 -17.44 2.62 13.59
C GLU A 279 -17.64 4.01 12.99
N GLY A 280 -17.72 4.10 11.66
CA GLY A 280 -17.85 5.38 10.94
C GLY A 280 -16.59 6.24 10.85
N GLU A 281 -15.56 5.99 11.66
CA GLU A 281 -14.33 6.78 11.67
C GLU A 281 -13.28 6.22 10.71
N VAL A 282 -13.14 6.88 9.56
CA VAL A 282 -12.26 6.44 8.47
C VAL A 282 -10.79 6.74 8.75
N TRP A 283 -10.52 7.88 9.39
CA TRP A 283 -9.22 8.56 9.29
C TRP A 283 -8.36 8.41 10.53
N LEU A 284 -8.98 8.53 11.71
CA LEU A 284 -8.34 8.55 13.03
C LEU A 284 -7.06 9.43 13.03
N TYR A 285 -6.01 8.99 13.72
CA TYR A 285 -4.73 9.69 13.86
C TYR A 285 -3.69 9.30 12.81
N HIS A 286 -4.11 8.68 11.69
CA HIS A 286 -3.19 8.30 10.62
C HIS A 286 -2.79 9.49 9.75
N SER A 287 -1.67 9.36 9.03
CA SER A 287 -1.10 10.45 8.24
C SER A 287 -1.77 10.70 6.90
N HIS A 288 -2.37 9.67 6.31
CA HIS A 288 -2.96 9.69 4.97
C HIS A 288 -1.95 10.06 3.85
N LEU A 289 -0.64 9.99 4.14
CA LEU A 289 0.43 10.39 3.22
C LEU A 289 0.86 9.29 2.24
N SER A 290 0.33 8.06 2.37
CA SER A 290 0.77 6.94 1.53
C SER A 290 0.54 7.18 0.04
N CYS A 291 -0.47 7.99 -0.30
CA CYS A 291 -0.73 8.40 -1.69
C CYS A 291 0.42 9.25 -2.24
N ALA A 292 0.72 10.35 -1.55
CA ALA A 292 1.77 11.28 -1.91
C ALA A 292 3.16 10.62 -1.91
N LEU A 293 3.45 9.77 -0.92
CA LEU A 293 4.71 9.02 -0.85
C LEU A 293 4.90 8.03 -1.99
N ASN A 294 3.82 7.41 -2.49
CA ASN A 294 3.93 6.38 -3.52
C ASN A 294 3.82 6.93 -4.94
N LEU A 295 3.28 8.15 -5.09
CA LEU A 295 3.39 8.94 -6.32
C LEU A 295 4.66 9.80 -6.37
N LYS A 296 5.43 9.82 -5.27
CA LYS A 296 6.63 10.64 -5.05
C LYS A 296 6.40 12.16 -5.04
N LEU A 297 5.18 12.58 -4.76
CA LEU A 297 4.85 13.98 -4.46
C LEU A 297 5.53 14.43 -3.16
N LEU A 298 5.77 13.50 -2.22
CA LEU A 298 6.59 13.70 -1.02
C LEU A 298 7.75 12.72 -1.01
N HIS A 299 8.94 13.20 -0.67
CA HIS A 299 10.11 12.39 -0.42
C HIS A 299 10.06 11.82 1.02
N PRO A 300 10.40 10.54 1.27
CA PRO A 300 10.28 9.97 2.61
C PRO A 300 11.29 10.57 3.61
N LYS A 301 12.43 11.08 3.15
CA LYS A 301 13.38 11.83 3.98
C LYS A 301 12.76 13.08 4.61
N GLU A 302 12.07 13.94 3.84
CA GLU A 302 11.41 15.14 4.40
C GLU A 302 10.28 14.76 5.37
N VAL A 303 9.56 13.67 5.09
CA VAL A 303 8.49 13.19 5.99
C VAL A 303 9.04 12.67 7.32
N VAL A 304 10.15 11.93 7.30
CA VAL A 304 10.79 11.42 8.52
C VAL A 304 11.47 12.55 9.29
N GLN A 305 12.13 13.47 8.60
CA GLN A 305 12.75 14.64 9.20
C GLN A 305 11.72 15.50 9.94
N ALA A 306 10.57 15.80 9.31
CA ALA A 306 9.51 16.59 9.95
C ALA A 306 8.97 15.93 11.23
N ALA A 307 8.92 14.59 11.28
CA ALA A 307 8.50 13.86 12.47
C ALA A 307 9.57 13.91 13.59
N GLU A 308 10.85 13.83 13.21
CA GLU A 308 11.97 13.92 14.16
C GLU A 308 12.11 15.35 14.73
N GLU A 309 11.94 16.38 13.90
CA GLU A 309 11.88 17.77 14.32
C GLU A 309 10.73 18.02 15.32
N ALA A 310 9.54 17.43 15.08
CA ALA A 310 8.43 17.51 16.01
C ALA A 310 8.71 16.83 17.36
N TYR A 311 9.48 15.75 17.36
CA TYR A 311 9.96 15.14 18.60
C TYR A 311 10.93 16.07 19.35
N HIS A 312 11.94 16.62 18.65
CA HIS A 312 12.91 17.52 19.26
C HIS A 312 12.30 18.81 19.79
N ALA A 313 11.23 19.30 19.15
CA ALA A 313 10.44 20.43 19.62
C ALA A 313 9.51 20.09 20.81
N GLY A 314 9.46 18.83 21.26
CA GLY A 314 8.57 18.38 22.34
C GLY A 314 7.10 18.28 21.94
N HIS A 315 6.77 18.39 20.64
CA HIS A 315 5.39 18.37 20.14
C HIS A 315 4.78 16.97 20.09
N ALA A 316 5.60 15.94 19.84
CA ALA A 316 5.15 14.55 19.78
C ALA A 316 6.02 13.62 20.65
N PRO A 317 5.42 12.62 21.33
CA PRO A 317 6.16 11.69 22.16
C PRO A 317 6.99 10.73 21.29
N LEU A 318 8.12 10.29 21.83
CA LEU A 318 9.07 9.40 21.13
C LEU A 318 8.40 8.13 20.58
N ALA A 319 7.47 7.52 21.33
CA ALA A 319 6.79 6.30 20.89
C ALA A 319 5.95 6.50 19.62
N SER A 320 5.28 7.65 19.49
CA SER A 320 4.53 8.01 18.28
C SER A 320 5.46 8.30 17.10
N VAL A 321 6.54 9.05 17.34
CA VAL A 321 7.51 9.40 16.30
C VAL A 321 8.27 8.17 15.80
N GLU A 322 8.83 7.35 16.70
CA GLU A 322 9.48 6.09 16.34
C GLU A 322 8.51 5.15 15.61
N GLY A 323 7.29 5.00 16.13
CA GLY A 323 6.26 4.17 15.51
C GLY A 323 5.95 4.59 14.08
N PHE A 324 5.85 5.90 13.82
CA PHE A 324 5.65 6.48 12.49
C PHE A 324 6.86 6.27 11.57
N VAL A 325 8.06 6.62 12.03
CA VAL A 325 9.32 6.43 11.30
C VAL A 325 9.53 4.97 10.93
N ARG A 326 9.21 4.03 11.82
CA ARG A 326 9.30 2.58 11.59
C ARG A 326 8.36 2.10 10.48
N GLN A 327 7.22 2.75 10.25
CA GLN A 327 6.37 2.41 9.10
C GLN A 327 7.03 2.79 7.76
N ILE A 328 7.80 3.88 7.74
CA ILE A 328 8.44 4.41 6.53
C ILE A 328 9.84 3.80 6.34
N LEU A 329 10.78 4.12 7.24
CA LEU A 329 12.17 3.65 7.17
C LEU A 329 12.28 2.13 7.36
N GLY A 330 11.34 1.53 8.10
CA GLY A 330 11.27 0.08 8.31
C GLY A 330 10.38 -0.60 7.27
N TRP A 331 9.06 -0.61 7.50
CA TRP A 331 8.12 -1.46 6.74
C TRP A 331 8.12 -1.14 5.24
N ARG A 332 8.02 0.13 4.83
CA ARG A 332 7.96 0.52 3.41
C ARG A 332 9.22 0.07 2.65
N GLU A 333 10.39 0.35 3.20
CA GLU A 333 11.69 -0.05 2.63
C GLU A 333 11.84 -1.59 2.58
N TYR A 334 11.52 -2.27 3.68
CA TYR A 334 11.64 -3.72 3.79
C TYR A 334 10.75 -4.46 2.80
N VAL A 335 9.52 -3.99 2.65
CA VAL A 335 8.53 -4.55 1.73
C VAL A 335 8.99 -4.39 0.28
N ARG A 336 9.52 -3.22 -0.11
CA ARG A 336 10.11 -3.02 -1.45
C ARG A 336 11.29 -3.96 -1.68
N GLY A 337 12.17 -4.09 -0.69
CA GLY A 337 13.32 -5.00 -0.76
C GLY A 337 12.89 -6.46 -0.96
N ILE A 338 11.91 -6.92 -0.21
CA ILE A 338 11.32 -8.26 -0.39
C ILE A 338 10.74 -8.43 -1.78
N TYR A 339 10.00 -7.45 -2.30
CA TYR A 339 9.39 -7.53 -3.62
C TYR A 339 10.46 -7.78 -4.70
N TRP A 340 11.47 -6.92 -4.78
CA TRP A 340 12.49 -7.01 -5.84
C TRP A 340 13.41 -8.21 -5.71
N THR A 341 13.70 -8.68 -4.50
CA THR A 341 14.54 -9.87 -4.28
C THR A 341 13.81 -11.20 -4.48
N ARG A 342 12.47 -11.20 -4.57
CA ARG A 342 11.67 -12.43 -4.67
C ARG A 342 10.88 -12.54 -5.99
N MET A 343 10.73 -11.47 -6.74
CA MET A 343 10.09 -11.52 -8.06
C MET A 343 11.02 -12.22 -9.08
N PRO A 344 10.45 -12.96 -10.06
CA PRO A 344 9.01 -13.10 -10.34
C PRO A 344 8.27 -14.14 -9.49
N ASP A 345 8.98 -15.11 -8.91
CA ASP A 345 8.40 -16.28 -8.22
C ASP A 345 7.44 -15.91 -7.08
N TYR A 346 7.68 -14.76 -6.44
CA TYR A 346 6.83 -14.23 -5.37
C TYR A 346 5.34 -14.17 -5.77
N ALA A 347 5.03 -13.90 -7.03
CA ALA A 347 3.67 -13.79 -7.55
C ALA A 347 2.90 -15.13 -7.49
N GLY A 348 3.60 -16.27 -7.62
CA GLY A 348 3.01 -17.60 -7.65
C GLY A 348 2.80 -18.25 -6.27
N LEU A 349 3.34 -17.67 -5.19
CA LEU A 349 3.34 -18.33 -3.88
C LEU A 349 1.93 -18.56 -3.31
N ASN A 350 1.66 -19.80 -2.90
CA ASN A 350 0.44 -20.22 -2.22
C ASN A 350 0.73 -21.31 -1.18
N ALA A 351 1.42 -20.93 -0.09
CA ALA A 351 1.94 -21.88 0.90
C ALA A 351 0.88 -22.74 1.60
N TRP A 352 -0.36 -22.25 1.69
CA TRP A 352 -1.49 -22.97 2.32
C TRP A 352 -2.39 -23.68 1.31
N GLN A 353 -1.99 -23.68 0.03
CA GLN A 353 -2.77 -24.27 -1.06
C GLN A 353 -4.23 -23.79 -1.08
N ALA A 354 -4.46 -22.54 -0.68
CA ALA A 354 -5.77 -21.91 -0.61
C ALA A 354 -6.41 -21.85 -2.02
N GLN A 355 -7.69 -22.24 -2.13
CA GLN A 355 -8.41 -22.35 -3.41
C GLN A 355 -9.69 -21.52 -3.49
N THR A 356 -10.20 -20.99 -2.36
CA THR A 356 -11.48 -20.29 -2.33
C THR A 356 -11.41 -19.00 -3.17
N PRO A 357 -12.40 -18.70 -4.03
CA PRO A 357 -12.46 -17.40 -4.69
C PRO A 357 -12.73 -16.28 -3.68
N LEU A 358 -12.33 -15.05 -4.01
CA LEU A 358 -12.62 -13.88 -3.21
C LEU A 358 -14.14 -13.60 -3.24
N PRO A 359 -14.80 -13.47 -2.08
CA PRO A 359 -16.23 -13.20 -2.05
C PRO A 359 -16.60 -11.90 -2.78
N SER A 360 -17.70 -11.92 -3.54
CA SER A 360 -18.13 -10.78 -4.36
C SER A 360 -18.38 -9.51 -3.55
N PHE A 361 -18.79 -9.62 -2.27
CA PHE A 361 -19.01 -8.48 -1.40
C PHE A 361 -17.76 -7.64 -1.13
N TYR A 362 -16.55 -8.13 -1.45
CA TYR A 362 -15.33 -7.31 -1.44
C TYR A 362 -15.39 -6.15 -2.44
N TRP A 363 -16.19 -6.27 -3.49
CA TRP A 363 -16.36 -5.27 -4.54
C TRP A 363 -17.59 -4.37 -4.35
N THR A 364 -18.58 -4.81 -3.55
CA THR A 364 -19.85 -4.09 -3.33
C THR A 364 -20.01 -3.56 -1.91
N GLY A 365 -19.37 -4.18 -0.92
CA GLY A 365 -19.60 -3.91 0.51
C GLY A 365 -20.94 -4.44 1.02
N GLU A 366 -21.62 -5.32 0.27
CA GLU A 366 -22.91 -5.91 0.64
C GLU A 366 -22.70 -7.14 1.52
N THR A 367 -22.59 -6.92 2.84
CA THR A 367 -22.46 -7.99 3.82
C THR A 367 -23.07 -7.58 5.17
N ASP A 368 -23.62 -8.57 5.89
CA ASP A 368 -24.15 -8.38 7.24
C ASP A 368 -23.06 -8.26 8.30
N MET A 369 -21.83 -8.67 7.96
CA MET A 369 -20.67 -8.58 8.84
C MET A 369 -20.26 -7.11 8.95
N ALA A 370 -20.73 -6.42 9.99
CA ALA A 370 -20.57 -4.98 10.15
C ALA A 370 -19.10 -4.51 10.04
N CYS A 371 -18.14 -5.28 10.55
CA CYS A 371 -16.71 -4.98 10.50
C CYS A 371 -16.20 -4.89 9.04
N LEU A 372 -16.57 -5.87 8.22
CA LEU A 372 -16.21 -5.96 6.81
C LEU A 372 -16.98 -4.94 5.98
N ARG A 373 -18.28 -4.79 6.25
CA ARG A 373 -19.13 -3.81 5.58
C ARG A 373 -18.54 -2.42 5.69
N ASP A 374 -18.16 -1.99 6.89
CA ASP A 374 -17.59 -0.66 7.12
C ASP A 374 -16.24 -0.52 6.42
N ALA A 375 -15.29 -1.44 6.66
CA ALA A 375 -13.96 -1.37 6.04
C ALA A 375 -14.02 -1.37 4.50
N ILE A 376 -14.89 -2.18 3.89
CA ILE A 376 -15.03 -2.28 2.44
C ILE A 376 -15.74 -1.03 1.88
N ARG A 377 -16.83 -0.56 2.50
CA ARG A 377 -17.53 0.65 2.03
C ARG A 377 -16.66 1.89 2.13
N GLN A 378 -15.87 2.03 3.20
CA GLN A 378 -14.87 3.10 3.33
C GLN A 378 -13.82 3.01 2.21
N THR A 379 -13.32 1.81 1.95
CA THR A 379 -12.37 1.55 0.85
C THR A 379 -12.95 1.97 -0.51
N LEU A 380 -14.18 1.57 -0.82
CA LEU A 380 -14.83 1.90 -2.09
C LEU A 380 -15.17 3.40 -2.22
N SER A 381 -15.56 4.03 -1.12
CA SER A 381 -15.96 5.45 -1.12
C SER A 381 -14.77 6.39 -1.20
N HIS A 382 -13.69 6.08 -0.46
CA HIS A 382 -12.55 6.98 -0.26
C HIS A 382 -11.25 6.50 -0.94
N GLY A 383 -11.19 5.26 -1.43
CA GLY A 383 -9.94 4.64 -1.87
C GLY A 383 -8.97 4.34 -0.72
N TYR A 384 -9.48 4.27 0.52
CA TYR A 384 -8.68 4.17 1.74
C TYR A 384 -9.34 3.36 2.85
N ALA A 385 -8.49 2.61 3.54
CA ALA A 385 -8.69 2.01 4.87
C ALA A 385 -7.34 2.11 5.58
N HIS A 386 -7.33 2.26 6.90
CA HIS A 386 -6.06 2.31 7.63
C HIS A 386 -5.47 0.91 7.87
N HIS A 387 -4.23 0.84 8.36
CA HIS A 387 -3.44 -0.40 8.34
C HIS A 387 -4.14 -1.59 9.03
N ILE A 388 -4.67 -1.38 10.24
CA ILE A 388 -5.27 -2.46 11.02
C ILE A 388 -6.58 -2.98 10.40
N GLN A 389 -7.36 -2.14 9.71
CA GLN A 389 -8.53 -2.59 8.94
C GLN A 389 -8.10 -3.53 7.81
N ARG A 390 -7.06 -3.14 7.07
CA ARG A 390 -6.50 -3.98 6.00
C ARG A 390 -6.00 -5.30 6.54
N LEU A 391 -5.25 -5.28 7.64
CA LEU A 391 -4.63 -6.48 8.19
C LEU A 391 -5.65 -7.40 8.89
N MET A 392 -6.38 -6.87 9.86
CA MET A 392 -7.15 -7.65 10.84
C MET A 392 -8.63 -7.80 10.49
N VAL A 393 -9.15 -7.05 9.51
CA VAL A 393 -10.55 -7.18 9.08
C VAL A 393 -10.61 -7.88 7.72
N THR A 394 -10.23 -7.19 6.65
CA THR A 394 -10.31 -7.75 5.29
C THR A 394 -9.24 -8.81 5.03
N GLY A 395 -8.01 -8.60 5.51
CA GLY A 395 -6.91 -9.55 5.33
C GLY A 395 -7.13 -10.85 6.10
N LEU A 396 -7.40 -10.74 7.40
CA LEU A 396 -7.64 -11.89 8.27
C LEU A 396 -8.85 -12.71 7.81
N TYR A 397 -9.95 -12.07 7.42
CA TYR A 397 -11.11 -12.81 6.92
C TYR A 397 -10.79 -13.63 5.66
N ALA A 398 -10.13 -13.02 4.67
CA ALA A 398 -9.74 -13.72 3.45
C ALA A 398 -8.77 -14.89 3.74
N GLN A 399 -7.87 -14.71 4.72
CA GLN A 399 -6.97 -15.74 5.18
C GLN A 399 -7.71 -16.91 5.84
N LEU A 400 -8.65 -16.63 6.75
CA LEU A 400 -9.45 -17.66 7.44
C LEU A 400 -10.36 -18.44 6.49
N LEU A 401 -10.90 -17.77 5.47
CA LEU A 401 -11.73 -18.40 4.43
C LEU A 401 -10.90 -19.23 3.43
N GLY A 402 -9.57 -19.16 3.47
CA GLY A 402 -8.69 -19.86 2.53
C GLY A 402 -8.80 -19.30 1.11
N VAL A 403 -8.92 -17.98 0.98
CA VAL A 403 -8.99 -17.31 -0.33
C VAL A 403 -7.65 -17.40 -1.07
N ARG A 404 -7.70 -17.64 -2.39
CA ARG A 404 -6.51 -17.62 -3.26
C ARG A 404 -5.71 -16.34 -3.05
N PRO A 405 -4.42 -16.42 -2.65
CA PRO A 405 -3.61 -15.23 -2.37
C PRO A 405 -3.50 -14.26 -3.56
N GLN A 406 -3.58 -14.78 -4.79
CA GLN A 406 -3.57 -13.99 -6.02
C GLN A 406 -4.80 -13.09 -6.14
N GLU A 407 -5.98 -13.56 -5.71
CA GLU A 407 -7.20 -12.73 -5.76
C GLU A 407 -7.20 -11.67 -4.68
N VAL A 408 -6.78 -12.03 -3.47
CA VAL A 408 -6.56 -11.05 -2.39
C VAL A 408 -5.56 -9.99 -2.84
N HIS A 409 -4.44 -10.40 -3.45
CA HIS A 409 -3.45 -9.49 -4.00
C HIS A 409 -4.04 -8.51 -5.02
N ARG A 410 -4.80 -9.01 -6.01
CA ARG A 410 -5.46 -8.19 -7.03
C ARG A 410 -6.43 -7.19 -6.41
N TRP A 411 -7.28 -7.64 -5.47
CA TRP A 411 -8.22 -6.74 -4.80
C TRP A 411 -7.51 -5.60 -4.09
N TYR A 412 -6.51 -5.90 -3.24
CA TYR A 412 -5.77 -4.83 -2.58
C TYR A 412 -5.05 -3.90 -3.57
N LEU A 413 -4.51 -4.42 -4.67
CA LEU A 413 -3.83 -3.60 -5.68
C LEU A 413 -4.80 -2.66 -6.40
N GLY A 414 -6.03 -3.12 -6.67
CA GLY A 414 -7.05 -2.35 -7.34
C GLY A 414 -7.72 -1.28 -6.48
N VAL A 415 -8.08 -1.61 -5.23
CA VAL A 415 -9.02 -0.76 -4.46
C VAL A 415 -8.39 0.39 -3.69
N TYR A 416 -7.10 0.34 -3.36
CA TYR A 416 -6.46 1.39 -2.58
C TYR A 416 -5.76 2.39 -3.48
N GLY A 417 -6.09 3.68 -3.33
CA GLY A 417 -5.50 4.78 -4.12
C GLY A 417 -3.99 4.91 -3.97
N THR A 418 -3.42 4.26 -2.95
CA THR A 418 -2.01 4.40 -2.56
C THR A 418 -1.19 3.15 -2.82
N LYS A 419 -1.75 2.08 -3.43
CA LYS A 419 -1.03 0.80 -3.49
C LYS A 419 -0.27 0.65 -4.82
N ALA A 420 1.06 0.72 -4.72
CA ALA A 420 1.96 0.14 -5.70
C ALA A 420 2.07 -1.39 -5.48
N ARG A 421 2.58 -2.18 -6.42
CA ARG A 421 2.52 -3.66 -6.32
C ARG A 421 3.25 -4.25 -5.10
N TRP A 422 4.21 -3.53 -4.53
CA TRP A 422 5.16 -4.06 -3.55
C TRP A 422 4.64 -4.30 -2.11
N PRO A 423 3.60 -3.63 -1.54
CA PRO A 423 3.03 -4.03 -0.25
C PRO A 423 2.12 -5.25 -0.33
N ARG A 424 2.67 -6.47 -0.23
CA ARG A 424 1.89 -7.68 0.05
C ARG A 424 1.97 -8.05 1.53
N ILE A 425 0.83 -8.40 2.12
CA ILE A 425 0.73 -8.98 3.46
C ILE A 425 1.25 -10.43 3.37
N ARG A 426 2.39 -10.75 4.01
CA ARG A 426 2.77 -12.15 4.31
C ARG A 426 1.85 -12.68 5.41
N GLY A 427 1.73 -14.00 5.58
CA GLY A 427 1.08 -14.54 6.78
C GLY A 427 1.77 -14.05 8.05
N TRP A 428 1.08 -13.21 8.83
CA TRP A 428 1.52 -12.79 10.15
C TRP A 428 0.87 -13.71 11.17
N SER A 429 1.68 -14.44 11.94
CA SER A 429 1.22 -14.98 13.21
C SER A 429 1.16 -13.81 14.20
N CYS A 430 -0.02 -13.21 14.37
CA CYS A 430 -0.22 -12.23 15.43
C CYS A 430 -0.50 -12.99 16.73
N ARG A 431 0.43 -12.92 17.70
CA ARG A 431 0.18 -13.29 19.11
C ARG A 431 -0.48 -12.12 19.87
N SER A 432 -1.39 -11.39 19.24
CA SER A 432 -2.20 -10.36 19.90
C SER A 432 -3.53 -10.99 20.32
N LYS A 433 -3.84 -10.90 21.62
CA LYS A 433 -5.10 -11.37 22.21
C LYS A 433 -6.24 -10.39 21.91
N ILE A 434 -6.51 -10.12 20.63
CA ILE A 434 -7.65 -9.30 20.20
C ILE A 434 -8.37 -10.06 19.09
N TRP A 435 -9.43 -10.78 19.45
CA TRP A 435 -10.32 -11.48 18.54
C TRP A 435 -11.66 -10.73 18.46
N PRO A 436 -11.91 -9.91 17.44
CA PRO A 436 -13.26 -9.44 17.16
C PRO A 436 -14.04 -10.57 16.46
N VAL A 437 -15.05 -11.13 17.15
CA VAL A 437 -15.98 -12.09 16.55
C VAL A 437 -17.07 -11.31 15.82
N CYS A 438 -17.06 -11.29 14.48
CA CYS A 438 -18.12 -10.64 13.71
C CYS A 438 -19.40 -11.53 13.70
N ARG A 439 -20.52 -11.02 14.24
CA ARG A 439 -21.84 -11.68 14.25
C ARG A 439 -22.76 -11.16 13.12
N PRO A 440 -23.70 -11.97 12.59
CA PRO A 440 -24.78 -11.51 11.70
C PRO A 440 -25.81 -10.66 12.46
N SER A 441 -26.33 -9.60 11.83
CA SER A 441 -27.29 -8.67 12.45
C SER A 441 -28.76 -9.02 12.15
N ASN A 442 -29.29 -10.12 12.70
CA ASN A 442 -30.74 -10.37 12.74
C ASN A 442 -31.22 -10.57 14.18
N ALA A 443 -31.45 -9.46 14.88
CA ALA A 443 -32.23 -9.42 16.11
C ALA A 443 -33.12 -8.16 16.10
N LYS A 444 -34.42 -8.36 16.29
CA LYS A 444 -35.49 -7.34 16.34
C LYS A 444 -35.26 -6.29 17.46
N PRO A 445 -35.83 -5.08 17.35
CA PRO A 445 -35.43 -3.94 18.14
C PRO A 445 -35.93 -4.05 19.57
N SER A 446 -35.04 -4.35 20.51
CA SER A 446 -35.19 -3.91 21.90
C SER A 446 -34.19 -2.77 22.12
N GLY A 447 -34.68 -1.62 22.58
CA GLY A 447 -33.89 -0.40 22.71
C GLY A 447 -32.74 -0.58 23.70
N ARG A 448 -31.53 -0.89 23.19
CA ARG A 448 -30.24 -0.75 23.87
C ARG A 448 -29.13 -0.58 22.81
N LYS A 449 -28.31 0.44 23.03
CA LYS A 449 -27.30 1.02 22.13
C LYS A 449 -26.32 -0.02 21.55
N ARG A 450 -26.15 0.00 20.22
CA ARG A 450 -25.19 -0.81 19.44
C ARG A 450 -23.91 0.01 19.23
N HIS A 451 -22.91 -0.11 20.11
CA HIS A 451 -21.61 0.54 19.92
C HIS A 451 -20.51 -0.30 20.58
N GLU A 452 -20.22 -1.48 20.03
CA GLU A 452 -18.99 -2.25 20.27
C GLU A 452 -19.04 -3.54 19.44
N TYR A 453 -17.94 -3.89 18.76
CA TYR A 453 -17.82 -5.19 18.07
C TYR A 453 -17.69 -6.39 19.02
N VAL A 454 -17.75 -6.20 20.34
CA VAL A 454 -17.58 -7.28 21.32
C VAL A 454 -18.48 -7.08 22.54
N ARG A 455 -19.51 -7.92 22.68
CA ARG A 455 -20.09 -8.34 23.98
C ARG A 455 -20.48 -9.82 23.94
N PRO A 456 -20.31 -10.59 25.04
CA PRO A 456 -20.61 -12.01 25.08
C PRO A 456 -22.10 -12.24 25.42
N LEU A 457 -22.78 -13.18 24.74
CA LEU A 457 -23.64 -14.19 25.41
C LEU A 457 -24.20 -15.27 24.47
N GLU A 458 -24.26 -16.46 25.07
CA GLU A 458 -25.18 -17.62 25.04
C GLU A 458 -26.22 -17.82 23.91
N SER A 459 -26.27 -19.08 23.46
CA SER A 459 -27.38 -19.80 22.81
C SER A 459 -27.87 -19.32 21.41
N ALA A 460 -27.53 -20.11 20.38
CA ALA A 460 -28.44 -20.57 19.31
C ALA A 460 -27.63 -21.29 18.21
N ILE A 461 -27.53 -22.62 18.30
CA ILE A 461 -27.11 -23.48 17.19
C ILE A 461 -28.28 -24.42 16.90
N ARG A 462 -28.87 -24.31 15.70
CA ARG A 462 -29.53 -25.44 15.02
C ARG A 462 -29.30 -25.33 13.50
N PRO A 463 -29.29 -26.47 12.80
CA PRO A 463 -28.32 -26.69 11.73
C PRO A 463 -28.95 -26.68 10.33
N LEU A 464 -28.17 -26.25 9.34
CA LEU A 464 -28.27 -26.76 7.98
C LEU A 464 -26.87 -27.24 7.58
N ALA A 465 -26.74 -28.57 7.59
CA ALA A 465 -25.63 -29.36 7.07
C ALA A 465 -26.24 -30.27 5.97
N PRO A 466 -25.49 -30.80 4.98
CA PRO A 466 -24.18 -31.41 5.23
C PRO A 466 -23.10 -31.17 4.17
N LEU A 467 -21.87 -30.97 4.64
CA LEU A 467 -20.66 -31.55 4.05
C LEU A 467 -19.75 -31.96 5.22
N HIS A 468 -19.69 -33.26 5.47
CA HIS A 468 -18.97 -33.91 6.56
C HIS A 468 -17.45 -33.84 6.35
N PHE A 469 -16.71 -33.25 7.30
CA PHE A 469 -15.71 -33.94 8.16
C PHE A 469 -14.98 -32.92 9.09
N LEU A 470 -15.69 -32.37 10.08
CA LEU A 470 -15.10 -31.69 11.26
C LEU A 470 -16.12 -31.77 12.42
N GLN A 471 -16.23 -32.94 13.04
CA GLN A 471 -16.92 -33.11 14.33
C GLN A 471 -16.02 -33.91 15.26
N GLN A 472 -15.37 -33.21 16.20
CA GLN A 472 -15.15 -33.65 17.59
C GLN A 472 -14.35 -32.59 18.35
N VAL A 473 -15.00 -31.48 18.70
CA VAL A 473 -14.67 -30.70 19.89
C VAL A 473 -16.00 -30.28 20.53
N ARG A 474 -16.37 -30.92 21.65
CA ARG A 474 -17.52 -30.54 22.47
C ARG A 474 -16.96 -29.69 23.62
N LEU A 475 -17.35 -28.42 23.70
CA LEU A 475 -17.05 -27.53 24.82
C LEU A 475 -18.29 -27.47 25.71
N GLU A 476 -18.21 -28.06 26.91
CA GLU A 476 -19.19 -27.86 27.98
C GLU A 476 -18.53 -27.08 29.13
N GLY A 477 -19.18 -26.02 29.59
CA GLY A 477 -18.75 -25.25 30.76
C GLY A 477 -19.97 -24.70 31.50
N ARG A 478 -20.04 -24.91 32.82
CA ARG A 478 -21.02 -24.28 33.71
C ARG A 478 -20.41 -23.04 34.36
N CYS A 479 -21.21 -21.99 34.54
CA CYS A 479 -20.83 -20.77 35.27
C CYS A 479 -21.48 -20.74 36.67
N GLN A 480 -20.67 -20.39 37.68
CA GLN A 480 -21.12 -19.78 38.93
C GLN A 480 -20.32 -18.49 39.13
N GLY A 481 -20.99 -17.36 39.35
CA GLY A 481 -20.36 -16.16 39.90
C GLY A 481 -19.54 -15.23 38.98
N GLY A 482 -19.66 -15.31 37.65
CA GLY A 482 -19.25 -14.21 36.76
C GLY A 482 -17.74 -13.92 36.63
N GLN A 483 -16.85 -14.86 36.97
CA GLN A 483 -15.42 -14.76 36.66
C GLN A 483 -14.96 -15.94 35.79
N LEU A 484 -14.18 -15.64 34.74
CA LEU A 484 -13.58 -16.65 33.85
C LEU A 484 -12.16 -16.98 34.36
N LEU A 485 -12.04 -18.07 35.13
CA LEU A 485 -10.76 -18.68 35.53
C LEU A 485 -10.28 -19.66 34.45
N LEU A 486 -8.95 -19.71 34.25
CA LEU A 486 -8.19 -20.57 33.33
C LEU A 486 -8.92 -21.80 32.75
N CYS A 487 -8.98 -21.90 31.42
CA CYS A 487 -9.31 -23.16 30.75
C CYS A 487 -8.12 -24.14 30.85
N ARG A 488 -8.21 -25.13 31.75
CA ARG A 488 -7.41 -26.38 31.67
C ARG A 488 -8.12 -27.39 30.77
N VAL A 489 -7.36 -28.00 29.87
CA VAL A 489 -7.79 -29.17 29.09
C VAL A 489 -7.68 -30.40 29.99
N HIS A 490 -8.82 -31.01 30.35
CA HIS A 490 -8.84 -32.32 31.03
C HIS A 490 -9.24 -33.43 30.05
N ASP A 491 -8.61 -34.58 30.24
CA ASP A 491 -8.74 -35.86 29.52
C ASP A 491 -8.23 -35.95 28.08
N VAL A 492 -6.89 -35.87 27.97
CA VAL A 492 -6.12 -36.66 27.00
C VAL A 492 -5.32 -37.69 27.79
N PRO A 493 -5.34 -38.99 27.43
CA PRO A 493 -4.55 -40.01 28.15
C PRO A 493 -3.08 -39.59 28.23
N ARG A 494 -2.48 -39.68 29.43
CA ARG A 494 -1.13 -39.16 29.79
C ARG A 494 0.04 -39.62 28.92
N ARG A 495 -0.16 -40.52 27.93
CA ARG A 495 0.87 -40.92 26.96
C ARG A 495 0.94 -40.08 25.68
N ARG A 496 0.03 -39.10 25.45
CA ARG A 496 0.09 -38.19 24.29
C ARG A 496 0.15 -36.70 24.61
N GLN A 497 0.37 -36.32 25.87
CA GLN A 497 0.64 -34.92 26.26
C GLN A 497 2.12 -34.53 26.13
N ARG A 498 3.04 -35.47 25.87
CA ARG A 498 4.47 -35.18 25.64
C ARG A 498 4.83 -34.84 24.18
N GLU A 499 3.91 -34.96 23.24
CA GLU A 499 4.16 -34.64 21.81
C GLU A 499 3.60 -33.27 21.37
N ALA A 500 2.82 -32.58 22.21
CA ALA A 500 2.21 -31.28 21.86
C ALA A 500 2.87 -30.06 22.55
N LEU A 501 3.97 -30.26 23.30
CA LEU A 501 4.60 -29.22 24.10
C LEU A 501 6.08 -28.96 23.79
N ASN A 502 6.65 -29.55 22.73
CA ASN A 502 7.97 -29.17 22.22
C ASN A 502 7.89 -28.83 20.73
N VAL A 503 7.63 -27.56 20.42
CA VAL A 503 7.96 -26.98 19.11
C VAL A 503 9.14 -26.04 19.33
N GLN A 504 10.29 -26.65 19.56
CA GLN A 504 11.60 -25.99 19.56
C GLN A 504 12.48 -26.39 18.37
N ASP A 505 12.06 -27.29 17.48
CA ASP A 505 12.85 -27.66 16.30
C ASP A 505 12.00 -27.74 15.04
N LEU A 506 12.13 -26.74 14.16
CA LEU A 506 11.76 -26.85 12.75
C LEU A 506 12.75 -26.04 11.89
N ASP A 507 14.04 -26.35 12.05
CA ASP A 507 15.17 -25.76 11.31
C ASP A 507 15.88 -26.77 10.39
N ALA A 508 15.26 -27.89 10.00
CA ALA A 508 15.98 -28.98 9.28
C ALA A 508 15.21 -29.78 8.21
N VAL A 509 14.14 -29.25 7.59
CA VAL A 509 13.54 -29.93 6.43
C VAL A 509 13.45 -28.96 5.26
N LEU A 510 14.30 -29.23 4.27
CA LEU A 510 14.47 -28.58 2.96
C LEU A 510 15.57 -27.50 2.88
N SER A 511 16.79 -27.92 3.20
CA SER A 511 17.94 -27.65 2.33
C SER A 511 18.89 -28.84 2.30
N LEU A 512 19.20 -29.29 1.07
CA LEU A 512 20.38 -30.03 0.60
C LEU A 512 20.45 -31.57 0.75
N LYS A 513 20.25 -32.26 -0.39
CA LYS A 513 21.19 -33.11 -1.16
C LYS A 513 20.43 -34.25 -1.88
N ALA A 514 20.33 -34.23 -3.22
CA ALA A 514 21.30 -34.82 -4.18
C ALA A 514 21.33 -36.36 -4.04
N MET A 515 21.11 -37.22 -5.03
CA MET A 515 21.12 -37.22 -6.50
C MET A 515 20.36 -38.49 -6.96
N GLU A 516 19.96 -38.52 -8.24
CA GLU A 516 19.88 -39.68 -9.17
C GLU A 516 18.51 -39.72 -9.88
N ARG A 517 18.36 -39.76 -11.21
CA ARG A 517 19.23 -39.78 -12.41
C ARG A 517 18.36 -39.28 -13.58
N MET A 518 18.98 -38.62 -14.55
CA MET A 518 18.48 -38.48 -15.95
C MET A 518 18.23 -39.88 -16.58
N PRO A 519 17.44 -40.03 -17.66
CA PRO A 519 17.24 -39.12 -18.80
C PRO A 519 16.08 -38.14 -18.68
#